data_AF-A0A2M7TQL5-F1
#
_entry.id   AF-A0A2M7TQL5-F1
#
_cell.length_a   1.000
_cell.length_b   1.000
_cell.length_c   1.000
_cell.angle_alpha   90.00
_cell.angle_beta   90.00
_cell.angle_gamma   90.00
#
_symmetry.space_group_name_H-M   'P 1'
#
loop_
_entity.id
_entity.type
_entity.pdbx_description
1 polymer ?
#
loop_
_entity_poly.entity_id
_entity_poly.type
_entity_poly.pdbx_seq_one_letter_code
_entity_poly.pdbx_strand_id
1 'polypeptide(L)'
;MPIKKSAAKRLRQSIKRHTHNLKIKNAYKEPVKKFRNLLSEGKTEEAKKLTSTIYKKLDKTAKAHVIRKNKAARLKSRLTKLLNKALKDPESVMAKTKIKAKGQKKKKENKESKR
;
A
#
# COMPACT_ATOMS: atom_id res chain seq x y z
N MET A 1 -0.40 10.66 -33.78
CA MET A 1 -0.84 9.32 -34.27
C MET A 1 0.37 8.64 -34.91
N PRO A 2 0.59 7.32 -34.75
CA PRO A 2 1.79 6.68 -35.27
C PRO A 2 1.84 6.72 -36.80
N ILE A 3 2.92 7.26 -37.37
CA ILE A 3 3.07 7.40 -38.83
C ILE A 3 3.52 6.07 -39.47
N LYS A 4 4.41 5.33 -38.79
CA LYS A 4 4.93 4.03 -39.26
C LYS A 4 4.05 2.87 -38.80
N LYS A 5 3.84 1.86 -39.66
CA LYS A 5 3.08 0.62 -39.34
C LYS A 5 3.64 -0.09 -38.09
N SER A 6 4.96 -0.13 -37.93
CA SER A 6 5.63 -0.69 -36.76
C SER A 6 5.29 0.07 -35.46
N ALA A 7 5.26 1.40 -35.52
CA ALA A 7 4.89 2.25 -34.39
C ALA A 7 3.43 2.06 -33.98
N ALA A 8 2.50 1.93 -34.95
CA ALA A 8 1.11 1.61 -34.66
C ALA A 8 0.95 0.27 -33.93
N LYS A 9 1.71 -0.76 -34.34
CA LYS A 9 1.75 -2.06 -33.64
C LYS A 9 2.29 -1.92 -32.22
N ARG A 10 3.37 -1.15 -32.03
CA ARG A 10 3.96 -0.90 -30.69
C ARG A 10 2.98 -0.18 -29.77
N LEU A 11 2.21 0.78 -30.27
CA LEU A 11 1.17 1.47 -29.50
C LEU A 11 0.12 0.48 -28.97
N ARG A 12 -0.41 -0.39 -29.85
CA ARG A 12 -1.38 -1.42 -29.44
C ARG A 12 -0.82 -2.38 -28.40
N GLN A 13 0.43 -2.82 -28.57
CA GLN A 13 1.13 -3.67 -27.59
C GLN A 13 1.31 -2.96 -26.24
N SER A 14 1.68 -1.68 -26.27
CA SER A 14 1.89 -0.86 -25.08
C SER A 14 0.62 -0.73 -24.24
N ILE A 15 -0.51 -0.41 -24.89
CA ILE A 15 -1.82 -0.29 -24.21
C ILE A 15 -2.19 -1.61 -23.52
N LYS A 16 -2.09 -2.74 -24.23
CA LYS A 16 -2.38 -4.07 -23.66
C LYS A 16 -1.47 -4.41 -22.47
N ARG A 17 -0.17 -4.14 -22.59
CA ARG A 17 0.80 -4.35 -21.50
C ARG A 17 0.54 -3.43 -20.32
N HIS A 18 0.15 -2.19 -20.58
CA HIS A 18 -0.14 -1.20 -19.55
C HIS A 18 -1.31 -1.65 -18.66
N THR A 19 -2.44 -2.03 -19.26
CA THR A 19 -3.63 -2.46 -18.51
C THR A 19 -3.35 -3.72 -17.68
N HIS A 20 -2.64 -4.70 -18.23
CA HIS A 20 -2.20 -5.90 -17.52
C HIS A 20 -1.27 -5.57 -16.34
N ASN A 21 -0.24 -4.75 -16.57
CA ASN A 21 0.71 -4.35 -15.53
C ASN A 21 0.06 -3.50 -14.44
N LEU A 22 -0.96 -2.70 -14.78
CA LEU A 22 -1.73 -1.93 -13.81
C LEU A 22 -2.47 -2.85 -12.83
N LYS A 23 -3.14 -3.90 -13.34
CA LYS A 23 -3.83 -4.91 -12.51
C LYS A 23 -2.85 -5.57 -11.54
N ILE A 24 -1.69 -6.04 -12.01
CA ILE A 24 -0.67 -6.67 -11.16
C ILE A 24 -0.11 -5.67 -10.13
N LYS A 25 0.16 -4.41 -10.52
CA LYS A 25 0.63 -3.39 -9.57
C LYS A 25 -0.40 -3.12 -8.47
N ASN A 26 -1.68 -3.05 -8.81
CA ASN A 26 -2.74 -2.81 -7.83
C ASN A 26 -2.88 -3.99 -6.86
N ALA A 27 -2.64 -5.22 -7.33
CA ALA A 27 -2.73 -6.42 -6.49
C ALA A 27 -1.86 -6.37 -5.22
N TYR A 28 -0.66 -5.77 -5.27
CA TYR A 28 0.17 -5.57 -4.07
C TYR A 28 -0.06 -4.21 -3.38
N LYS A 29 -0.47 -3.17 -4.11
CA LYS A 29 -0.74 -1.84 -3.53
C LYS A 29 -1.92 -1.87 -2.55
N GLU A 30 -3.02 -2.53 -2.92
CA GLU A 30 -4.20 -2.64 -2.07
C GLU A 30 -3.92 -3.27 -0.69
N PRO A 31 -3.30 -4.47 -0.59
CA PRO A 31 -2.98 -5.04 0.71
C PRO A 31 -1.94 -4.22 1.48
N VAL A 32 -1.01 -3.53 0.80
CA VAL A 32 -0.09 -2.59 1.46
C VAL A 32 -0.83 -1.40 2.07
N LYS A 33 -1.87 -0.87 1.40
CA LYS A 33 -2.74 0.18 1.94
C LYS A 33 -3.51 -0.33 3.16
N LYS A 34 -4.11 -1.52 3.06
CA LYS A 34 -4.80 -2.17 4.20
C LYS A 34 -3.87 -2.38 5.40
N PHE A 35 -2.65 -2.86 5.17
CA PHE A 35 -1.64 -3.04 6.21
C PHE A 35 -1.32 -1.73 6.96
N ARG A 36 -1.18 -0.61 6.24
CA ARG A 36 -0.94 0.70 6.86
C ARG A 36 -2.14 1.17 7.69
N ASN A 37 -3.36 0.88 7.24
CA ASN A 37 -4.57 1.22 7.99
C ASN A 37 -4.66 0.40 9.29
N LEU A 38 -4.43 -0.92 9.22
CA LEU A 38 -4.43 -1.80 10.39
C LEU A 38 -3.38 -1.39 11.44
N LEU A 39 -2.17 -1.02 10.99
CA LEU A 39 -1.15 -0.46 11.87
C LEU A 39 -1.59 0.84 12.54
N SER A 40 -2.34 1.69 11.82
CA SER A 40 -2.87 2.94 12.39
C SER A 40 -4.02 2.72 13.38
N GLU A 41 -4.72 1.59 13.27
CA GLU A 41 -5.77 1.14 14.18
C GLU A 41 -5.21 0.37 15.39
N GLY A 42 -3.91 0.05 15.41
CA GLY A 42 -3.28 -0.71 16.48
C GLY A 42 -3.45 -2.22 16.41
N LYS A 43 -4.04 -2.76 15.32
CA LYS A 43 -4.27 -4.19 15.12
C LYS A 43 -3.01 -4.89 14.61
N THR A 44 -2.04 -5.10 15.49
CA THR A 44 -0.71 -5.63 15.15
C THR A 44 -0.72 -7.10 14.72
N GLU A 45 -1.61 -7.92 15.28
CA GLU A 45 -1.71 -9.35 14.92
C GLU A 45 -2.26 -9.57 13.51
N GLU A 46 -3.30 -8.84 13.14
CA GLU A 46 -3.86 -8.88 11.78
C GLU A 46 -2.84 -8.37 10.76
N ALA A 47 -2.09 -7.32 11.12
CA ALA A 47 -1.00 -6.80 10.29
C ALA A 47 0.12 -7.83 10.08
N LYS A 48 0.48 -8.62 11.12
CA LYS A 48 1.44 -9.74 11.00
C LYS A 48 0.95 -10.79 9.99
N LYS A 49 -0.31 -11.23 10.10
CA LYS A 49 -0.91 -12.21 9.17
C LYS A 49 -0.91 -11.69 7.73
N LEU A 50 -1.27 -10.43 7.53
CA LEU A 50 -1.32 -9.80 6.20
C LEU A 50 0.07 -9.70 5.54
N THR A 51 1.14 -9.60 6.32
CA THR A 51 2.51 -9.44 5.83
C THR A 51 2.94 -10.60 4.91
N SER A 52 2.61 -11.85 5.27
CA SER A 52 2.92 -13.03 4.45
C SER A 52 2.29 -12.94 3.05
N THR A 53 1.02 -12.52 3.00
CA THR A 53 0.32 -12.35 1.72
C THR A 53 0.92 -11.23 0.87
N ILE A 54 1.37 -10.13 1.49
CA ILE A 54 2.02 -9.02 0.80
C ILE A 54 3.34 -9.48 0.18
N TYR A 55 4.15 -10.25 0.91
CA TYR A 55 5.42 -10.76 0.40
C TYR A 55 5.23 -11.66 -0.80
N LYS A 56 4.30 -12.62 -0.70
CA LYS A 56 3.93 -13.50 -1.83
C LYS A 56 3.57 -12.69 -3.08
N LYS A 57 2.76 -11.63 -2.93
CA LYS A 57 2.36 -10.78 -4.05
C LYS A 57 3.51 -9.93 -4.60
N LEU A 58 4.37 -9.37 -3.74
CA LEU A 58 5.54 -8.61 -4.17
C LEU A 58 6.52 -9.46 -4.96
N ASP A 59 6.80 -10.69 -4.51
CA ASP A 59 7.74 -11.58 -5.17
C ASP A 59 7.21 -12.09 -6.51
N LYS A 60 5.91 -12.42 -6.58
CA LYS A 60 5.26 -12.74 -7.86
C LYS A 60 5.34 -11.58 -8.84
N THR A 61 5.12 -10.35 -8.37
CA THR A 61 5.19 -9.15 -9.21
C THR A 61 6.62 -8.88 -9.71
N ALA A 62 7.62 -9.17 -8.87
CA ALA A 62 9.03 -9.06 -9.25
C ALA A 62 9.45 -10.15 -10.26
N LYS A 63 8.99 -11.39 -10.07
CA LYS A 63 9.19 -12.50 -11.02
C LYS A 63 8.55 -12.21 -12.38
N ALA A 64 7.40 -11.54 -12.38
CA ALA A 64 6.73 -11.08 -13.60
C ALA A 64 7.38 -9.83 -14.25
N HIS A 65 8.52 -9.35 -13.73
CA HIS A 65 9.26 -8.19 -14.23
C HIS A 65 8.47 -6.86 -14.26
N VAL A 66 7.32 -6.79 -13.57
CA VAL A 66 6.50 -5.56 -13.47
C VAL A 66 7.15 -4.55 -12.51
N ILE A 67 7.91 -5.03 -11.52
CA ILE A 67 8.77 -4.24 -10.64
C ILE A 67 10.18 -4.83 -10.61
N ARG A 68 11.20 -3.99 -10.44
CA ARG A 68 12.58 -4.46 -10.22
C ARG A 68 12.70 -5.17 -8.86
N LYS A 69 13.58 -6.17 -8.79
CA LYS A 69 13.88 -6.93 -7.56
C LYS A 69 14.20 -6.02 -6.36
N ASN A 70 15.01 -4.98 -6.59
CA ASN A 70 15.38 -4.00 -5.55
C ASN A 70 14.17 -3.20 -5.03
N LYS A 71 13.16 -2.95 -5.88
CA LYS A 71 11.93 -2.28 -5.44
C LYS A 71 11.12 -3.20 -4.51
N ALA A 72 11.03 -4.49 -4.83
CA ALA A 72 10.38 -5.47 -3.96
C ALA A 72 11.11 -5.58 -2.62
N ALA A 73 12.44 -5.73 -2.64
CA ALA A 73 13.28 -5.78 -1.43
C ALA A 73 13.13 -4.53 -0.55
N ARG A 74 13.16 -3.34 -1.16
CA ARG A 74 12.96 -2.07 -0.43
C ARG A 74 11.58 -1.99 0.21
N LEU A 75 10.53 -2.47 -0.47
CA LEU A 75 9.18 -2.48 0.09
C LEU A 75 9.08 -3.46 1.27
N LYS A 76 9.64 -4.67 1.15
CA LYS A 76 9.71 -5.64 2.26
C LYS A 76 10.40 -5.03 3.48
N SER A 77 11.61 -4.48 3.30
CA SER A 77 12.38 -3.86 4.38
C SER A 77 11.65 -2.70 5.05
N ARG A 78 10.93 -1.87 4.28
CA ARG A 78 10.15 -0.76 4.86
C ARG A 78 8.95 -1.26 5.67
N LEU A 79 8.26 -2.30 5.19
CA LEU A 79 7.11 -2.86 5.89
C LEU A 79 7.52 -3.58 7.18
N THR A 80 8.61 -4.35 7.18
CA THR A 80 9.16 -4.96 8.40
C THR A 80 9.55 -3.91 9.42
N LYS A 81 10.29 -2.86 9.00
CA LYS A 81 10.70 -1.78 9.90
C LYS A 81 9.50 -1.09 10.56
N LEU A 82 8.43 -0.86 9.81
CA LEU A 82 7.21 -0.27 10.36
C LEU A 82 6.53 -1.20 11.38
N LEU A 83 6.43 -2.49 11.07
CA LEU A 83 5.85 -3.48 11.98
C LEU A 83 6.68 -3.61 13.27
N ASN A 84 7.99 -3.74 13.14
CA ASN A 84 8.90 -3.87 14.28
C ASN A 84 8.88 -2.63 15.16
N LYS A 85 8.81 -1.44 14.57
CA LYS A 85 8.63 -0.20 15.33
C LYS A 85 7.32 -0.20 16.12
N ALA A 86 6.22 -0.63 15.49
CA ALA A 86 4.93 -0.72 16.17
C ALA A 86 4.91 -1.77 17.30
N LEU A 87 5.77 -2.80 17.24
CA LEU A 87 5.92 -3.80 18.29
C LEU A 87 6.83 -3.35 19.43
N LYS A 88 7.87 -2.54 19.15
CA LYS A 88 8.87 -2.11 20.15
C LYS A 88 8.43 -0.90 20.97
N ASP A 89 7.64 0.02 20.39
CA ASP A 89 7.19 1.25 21.05
C ASP A 89 5.65 1.26 21.29
N PRO A 90 5.11 0.42 22.20
CA PRO A 90 3.66 0.33 22.43
C PRO A 90 3.02 1.66 22.88
N GLU A 91 3.76 2.50 23.61
CA GLU A 91 3.26 3.76 24.18
C GLU A 91 3.02 4.88 23.15
N SER A 92 3.82 4.95 22.08
CA SER A 92 3.69 5.99 21.05
C SER A 92 2.50 5.77 20.10
N VAL A 93 2.07 4.52 19.94
CA VAL A 93 0.91 4.12 19.12
C VAL A 93 -0.40 4.50 19.82
N MET A 94 -0.45 4.37 21.15
CA MET A 94 -1.57 4.84 21.99
C MET A 94 -1.66 6.38 22.04
N ALA A 95 -0.53 7.10 22.04
CA ALA A 95 -0.52 8.57 21.99
C ALA A 95 -1.04 9.13 20.66
N LYS A 96 -0.66 8.53 19.51
CA LYS A 96 -1.13 8.96 18.18
C LYS A 96 -2.59 8.59 17.90
N THR A 97 -3.08 7.46 18.41
CA THR A 97 -4.51 7.10 18.34
C THR A 97 -5.37 8.05 19.19
N LYS A 98 -4.92 8.45 20.39
CA LYS A 98 -5.61 9.49 21.20
C LYS A 98 -5.69 10.85 20.49
N ILE A 99 -4.64 11.29 19.78
CA ILE A 99 -4.64 12.55 19.02
C ILE A 99 -5.59 12.50 17.82
N LYS A 100 -5.65 11.37 17.10
CA LYS A 100 -6.57 11.17 15.96
C LYS A 100 -8.04 11.06 16.39
N ALA A 101 -8.31 10.44 17.54
CA ALA A 101 -9.64 10.38 18.15
C ALA A 101 -10.13 11.76 18.66
N LYS A 102 -9.26 12.56 19.29
CA LYS A 102 -9.54 13.96 19.65
C LYS A 102 -9.83 14.83 18.41
N GLY A 103 -9.10 14.63 17.31
CA GLY A 103 -9.33 15.35 16.05
C GLY A 103 -10.61 14.97 15.31
N GLN A 104 -11.13 13.75 15.48
CA GLN A 104 -12.41 13.31 14.90
C GLN A 104 -13.62 13.76 15.73
N LYS A 105 -13.52 13.82 17.07
CA LYS A 105 -14.56 14.41 17.95
C LYS A 105 -14.75 15.92 17.68
N LYS A 106 -13.65 16.68 17.62
CA LYS A 106 -13.69 18.13 17.30
C LYS A 106 -14.31 18.46 15.94
N LYS A 107 -14.15 17.58 14.94
CA LYS A 107 -14.77 17.74 13.61
C LYS A 107 -16.26 17.38 13.56
N LYS A 108 -16.75 16.53 14.47
CA LYS A 108 -18.17 16.22 14.60
C LYS A 108 -18.92 17.33 15.34
N GLU A 109 -18.39 17.80 16.47
CA GLU A 109 -18.97 18.92 17.25
C GLU A 109 -19.08 20.22 16.43
N ASN A 110 -18.04 20.60 15.67
CA ASN A 110 -18.10 21.78 14.80
C ASN A 110 -19.02 21.64 13.58
N LYS A 111 -19.50 20.44 13.27
CA LYS A 111 -20.45 20.16 12.18
C LYS A 111 -21.89 20.17 12.69
N GLU A 112 -22.10 19.86 13.97
CA GLU A 112 -23.39 19.95 14.67
C GLU A 112 -23.72 21.37 15.13
N SER A 113 -22.72 22.20 15.49
CA SER A 113 -22.93 23.61 15.90
C SER A 113 -23.14 24.61 14.76
N LYS A 114 -23.08 24.15 13.49
CA LYS A 114 -23.29 24.97 12.28
C LYS A 114 -24.60 24.63 11.53
N ARG A 115 -25.46 23.81 12.12
CA ARG A 115 -26.84 23.56 11.68
C ARG A 115 -27.78 24.28 12.62
#